data_AF-A0A2U8PK15-F1
#
_entry.id   AF-A0A2U8PK15-F1
#
_cell.length_a   1.000
_cell.length_b   1.000
_cell.length_c   1.000
_cell.angle_alpha   90.00
_cell.angle_beta   90.00
_cell.angle_gamma   90.00
#
_symmetry.space_group_name_H-M   'P 1'
#
loop_
_entity.id
_entity.type
_entity.pdbx_description
1 polymer ?
#
loop_
_entity_poly.entity_id
_entity_poly.type
_entity_poly.pdbx_seq_one_letter_code
_entity_poly.pdbx_strand_id
1 'polypeptide(L)' 'MWPRSEVIRSIENGTNTFFTLVGGKRADVGVVSGPNGKYVRTHADGYYNDNLLALPECP' A
#
# COMPACT_ATOMS: atom_id res chain seq x y z
N MET A 1 14.85 4.14 5.84
CA MET A 1 13.61 4.48 5.09
C MET A 1 13.71 3.89 3.70
N TRP A 2 12.67 3.20 3.21
CA TRP A 2 12.65 2.65 1.84
C TRP A 2 12.14 3.71 0.85
N PRO A 3 12.75 3.90 -0.33
CA PRO A 3 12.15 4.67 -1.40
C PRO A 3 10.84 4.01 -1.87
N ARG A 4 9.86 4.83 -2.27
CA ARG A 4 8.59 4.35 -2.84
C ARG A 4 8.78 3.35 -3.99
N SER A 5 9.76 3.60 -4.85
CA SER A 5 10.08 2.73 -5.99
C SER A 5 10.56 1.34 -5.55
N GLU A 6 11.27 1.24 -4.43
CA GLU A 6 11.75 -0.03 -3.90
C GLU A 6 10.62 -0.84 -3.28
N VAL A 7 9.71 -0.17 -2.55
CA VAL A 7 8.49 -0.80 -2.02
C VAL A 7 7.64 -1.35 -3.16
N ILE A 8 7.36 -0.53 -4.19
CA ILE A 8 6.61 -0.97 -5.38
C ILE A 8 7.28 -2.19 -6.00
N ARG A 9 8.59 -2.14 -6.25
CA ARG A 9 9.33 -3.26 -6.85
C ARG A 9 9.25 -4.53 -6.02
N SER A 10 9.36 -4.44 -4.70
CA SER A 10 9.28 -5.61 -3.80
C SER A 10 7.90 -6.27 -3.79
N ILE A 11 6.83 -5.46 -3.90
CA ILE A 11 5.46 -5.96 -4.01
C ILE A 11 5.26 -6.64 -5.37
N GLU A 12 5.71 -6.01 -6.46
CA GLU A 12 5.57 -6.57 -7.82
C GLU A 12 6.39 -7.85 -8.01
N ASN A 13 7.57 -7.93 -7.40
CA ASN A 13 8.40 -9.13 -7.41
C ASN A 13 7.91 -10.21 -6.44
N GLY A 14 6.87 -9.94 -5.64
CA GLY A 14 6.34 -10.86 -4.64
C GLY A 14 7.32 -11.18 -3.51
N THR A 15 8.38 -10.37 -3.32
CA THR A 15 9.38 -10.60 -2.26
C THR A 15 8.89 -10.11 -0.90
N ASN A 16 7.96 -9.15 -0.90
CA ASN A 16 7.40 -8.57 0.32
C ASN A 16 5.90 -8.32 0.15
N THR A 17 5.17 -8.51 1.25
CA THR A 17 3.78 -8.07 1.40
C THR A 17 3.72 -7.05 2.53
N PHE A 18 2.79 -6.10 2.41
CA PHE A 18 2.61 -5.04 3.39
C PHE A 18 1.12 -4.96 3.74
N PHE A 19 0.82 -4.53 4.96
CA PHE A 19 -0.54 -4.33 5.42
C PHE A 19 -0.60 -3.19 6.43
N THR A 20 -1.79 -2.64 6.62
CA THR A 20 -2.12 -1.71 7.70
C THR A 20 -3.02 -2.44 8.69
N LEU A 21 -2.90 -2.11 9.98
CA LEU A 21 -3.74 -2.67 11.03
C LEU A 21 -4.30 -1.53 11.88
N VAL A 22 -5.57 -1.20 11.66
CA VAL A 22 -6.25 -0.08 12.35
C VAL A 22 -7.47 -0.63 13.07
N GLY A 23 -7.53 -0.46 14.39
CA GLY A 23 -8.66 -0.95 15.19
C GLY A 23 -8.92 -2.46 15.05
N GLY A 24 -7.87 -3.27 14.88
CA GLY A 24 -7.97 -4.71 14.66
C GLY A 24 -8.38 -5.13 13.24
N LYS A 25 -8.60 -4.18 12.32
CA LYS A 25 -8.89 -4.46 10.91
C LYS A 25 -7.62 -4.38 10.08
N ARG A 26 -7.34 -5.46 9.36
CA ARG A 26 -6.23 -5.55 8.40
C ARG A 26 -6.68 -5.05 7.03
N ALA A 27 -5.83 -4.28 6.37
CA ALA A 27 -5.97 -3.96 4.94
C ALA A 27 -4.62 -4.14 4.26
N ASP A 28 -4.56 -5.00 3.25
CA ASP A 28 -3.33 -5.32 2.53
C ASP A 28 -2.96 -4.20 1.57
N VAL A 29 -1.66 -3.96 1.39
CA VAL A 29 -1.16 -2.94 0.48
C VAL A 29 -0.74 -3.60 -0.83
N GLY A 30 -1.26 -3.09 -1.94
CA GLY A 30 -0.93 -3.52 -3.29
C GLY A 30 -0.46 -2.35 -4.16
N VAL A 31 0.09 -2.68 -5.33
CA VAL A 31 0.49 -1.69 -6.32
C VAL A 31 -0.66 -1.45 -7.31
N VAL A 32 -0.91 -0.19 -7.61
CA VAL A 32 -1.91 0.26 -8.60
C VAL A 32 -1.20 1.09 -9.67
N SER A 33 -1.55 0.89 -10.93
CA SER A 33 -1.11 1.73 -12.03
C SER A 33 -2.10 2.88 -12.24
N GLY A 34 -1.68 4.11 -11.94
CA GLY A 34 -2.48 5.32 -12.14
C GLY A 34 -2.00 6.15 -13.32
N PRO A 35 -2.72 7.22 -13.68
CA PRO A 35 -2.36 8.13 -14.78
C PRO A 35 -1.00 8.83 -14.57
N ASN A 36 -0.56 8.98 -13.31
CA ASN A 36 0.72 9.59 -12.94
C ASN A 36 1.78 8.54 -12.53
N GLY A 37 1.61 7.29 -12.96
CA GLY A 37 2.52 6.19 -12.65
C GLY A 37 2.05 5.30 -11.49
N LYS A 38 2.89 4.32 -11.15
CA LYS A 38 2.58 3.30 -10.14
C LYS A 38 2.62 3.87 -8.73
N TYR A 39 1.67 3.50 -7.89
CA TYR A 39 1.58 3.88 -6.48
C TYR A 39 1.09 2.70 -5.64
N VAL A 40 1.25 2.79 -4.32
CA VAL A 40 0.71 1.77 -3.40
C VAL A 40 -0.67 2.20 -2.90
N ARG A 41 -1.58 1.24 -2.72
CA ARG A 41 -2.92 1.44 -2.17
C ARG A 41 -3.30 0.28 -1.23
N THR A 42 -4.02 0.57 -0.16
CA THR A 42 -4.66 -0.43 0.71
C THR A 42 -5.89 -1.01 0.02
N HIS A 43 -6.07 -2.31 0.13
CA HIS A 43 -7.26 -3.03 -0.24
C HIS A 43 -7.81 -3.61 1.06
N ALA A 44 -8.95 -3.08 1.52
CA ALA A 44 -9.72 -3.73 2.56
C ALA A 44 -10.64 -4.75 1.87
N ASP A 45 -10.72 -5.97 2.40
CA ASP A 45 -11.51 -7.06 1.82
C ASP A 45 -12.89 -6.57 1.32
N GLY A 46 -13.06 -6.55 -0.01
CA GLY A 46 -14.30 -6.19 -0.69
C GLY A 46 -14.61 -4.70 -0.87
N TYR A 47 -13.82 -3.77 -0.31
CA TYR A 47 -14.08 -2.32 -0.41
C TYR A 47 -12.79 -1.54 -0.77
N TYR A 48 -12.80 -0.93 -1.96
CA TYR A 48 -11.79 0.03 -2.40
C TYR A 48 -11.98 1.38 -1.67
N ASN A 49 -11.68 1.43 -0.38
CA ASN A 49 -11.60 2.70 0.33
C ASN A 49 -10.13 3.16 0.30
N ASP A 50 -9.87 4.31 -0.33
CA ASP A 50 -8.57 4.99 -0.38
C ASP A 50 -8.11 5.40 1.04
N ASN A 51 -7.71 4.44 1.87
CA ASN A 51 -7.33 4.67 3.27
C ASN A 51 -5.85 5.06 3.44
N LEU A 52 -5.07 5.17 2.35
CA LEU A 52 -3.67 5.62 2.45
C LEU A 52 -3.51 7.12 2.73
N LEU A 53 -4.53 7.94 2.43
CA LEU A 53 -4.54 9.35 2.78
C LEU A 53 -4.70 9.61 4.29
N ALA A 54 -5.02 8.57 5.07
CA ALA A 54 -5.26 8.68 6.52
C ALA A 54 -4.04 8.32 7.38
N LEU A 55 -2.90 7.94 6.78
CA LEU A 55 -1.73 7.52 7.55
C LEU A 55 -0.63 8.59 7.51
N PRO A 56 -0.02 8.92 8.66
CA PRO A 56 1.14 9.79 8.71
C PRO A 56 2.32 9.14 7.97
N GLU A 57 3.13 9.97 7.30
CA GLU A 57 4.40 9.53 6.73
C GLU A 57 5.31 9.01 7.85
N CYS A 58 5.91 7.83 7.67
CA CYS A 58 6.91 7.34 8.61
C CYS A 58 8.18 8.21 8.53
N PRO A 59 8.79 8.60 9.67
CA PRO A 59 10.03 9.39 9.70
C PRO A 59 11.25 8.66 9.10
#